data_AF-A0A1C7LW34-F1
#
_entry.id   AF-A0A1C7LW34-F1
#
_cell.length_a   1.000
_cell.length_b   1.000
_cell.length_c   1.000
_cell.angle_alpha   90.00
_cell.angle_beta   90.00
_cell.angle_gamma   90.00
#
_symmetry.space_group_name_H-M   'P 1'
#
loop_
_entity.id
_entity.type
_entity.pdbx_description
1 polymer ?
#
loop_
_entity_poly.entity_id
_entity_poly.type
_entity_poly.pdbx_seq_one_letter_code
_entity_poly.pdbx_strand_id
1 'polypeptide(L)'
;MFRSIFAASLATVLIASTGVSAEQHIIRFQNNCGKGTPQLVQGGQILSTGQDYVSNGPFSGGIAYLQTGECLLNGEECTLLEMTLGNPTVPGGGSSTDISLIPPHAFNVEASFSYFDGCDGSGATCSSSTCPTAFFQSNDNQVQVQCETDNVNLLISFCSDATKAVVSSSSSKPASTTASQSSSIAASSHSASSTAAVQSSSSAVSQSASSASASAPSLVVNPAPTPSSTTAVSESFTASPSTSSASTVANSSPSVPSRKTCHNNARRRAASTAPDSRAIYESHRRHHARLADNHAARRGSF
;
A
#
# COMPACT_ATOMS: atom_id res chain seq x y z
N MET A 1 -73.67 -27.42 -13.61
CA MET A 1 -73.34 -26.29 -14.50
C MET A 1 -72.01 -25.70 -14.05
N PHE A 2 -71.17 -25.39 -15.05
CA PHE A 2 -69.80 -24.87 -15.02
C PHE A 2 -69.62 -23.70 -14.03
N ARG A 3 -68.68 -23.79 -13.08
CA ARG A 3 -67.25 -23.36 -13.11
C ARG A 3 -67.05 -21.84 -12.99
N SER A 4 -66.00 -21.49 -12.23
CA SER A 4 -65.04 -20.40 -12.53
C SER A 4 -65.41 -18.98 -12.06
N ILE A 5 -64.55 -18.12 -11.48
CA ILE A 5 -63.07 -18.06 -11.32
C ILE A 5 -62.77 -17.22 -10.06
N PHE A 6 -61.92 -17.71 -9.15
CA PHE A 6 -61.14 -16.87 -8.24
C PHE A 6 -59.84 -16.48 -8.96
N ALA A 7 -59.73 -15.21 -9.36
CA ALA A 7 -58.50 -14.66 -9.95
C ALA A 7 -57.58 -14.21 -8.80
N ALA A 8 -56.57 -15.02 -8.48
CA ALA A 8 -55.50 -14.65 -7.57
C ALA A 8 -54.30 -14.15 -8.39
N SER A 9 -54.12 -12.82 -8.42
CA SER A 9 -53.00 -12.15 -9.07
C SER A 9 -51.75 -12.24 -8.18
N LEU A 10 -50.84 -13.16 -8.50
CA LEU A 10 -49.53 -13.26 -7.85
C LEU A 10 -48.55 -12.31 -8.57
N ALA A 11 -48.29 -11.14 -7.99
CA ALA A 11 -47.28 -10.20 -8.49
C ALA A 11 -45.92 -10.52 -7.86
N THR A 12 -45.02 -11.13 -8.63
CA THR A 12 -43.64 -11.43 -8.22
C THR A 12 -42.75 -10.22 -8.53
N VAL A 13 -42.32 -9.50 -7.50
CA VAL A 13 -41.35 -8.40 -7.63
C VAL A 13 -39.93 -8.99 -7.65
N LEU A 14 -39.30 -9.01 -8.82
CA LEU A 14 -37.88 -9.33 -8.99
C LEU A 14 -37.05 -8.07 -8.69
N ILE A 15 -36.49 -7.98 -7.48
CA ILE A 15 -35.49 -6.96 -7.16
C ILE A 15 -34.16 -7.42 -7.74
N ALA A 16 -33.78 -6.90 -8.89
CA ALA A 16 -32.43 -7.04 -9.42
C ALA A 16 -31.49 -6.17 -8.59
N SER A 17 -30.76 -6.77 -7.65
CA SER A 17 -29.67 -6.10 -6.95
C SER A 17 -28.52 -5.89 -7.94
N THR A 18 -28.40 -4.68 -8.49
CA THR A 18 -27.19 -4.24 -9.18
C THR A 18 -26.06 -4.21 -8.17
N GLY A 19 -25.21 -5.26 -8.16
CA GLY A 19 -24.03 -5.31 -7.33
C GLY A 19 -23.06 -4.22 -7.78
N VAL A 20 -22.89 -3.18 -6.98
CA VAL A 20 -21.78 -2.24 -7.15
C VAL A 20 -20.54 -2.99 -6.71
N SER A 21 -19.62 -3.26 -7.65
CA SER A 21 -18.29 -3.74 -7.29
C SER A 21 -17.55 -2.59 -6.62
N ALA A 22 -17.64 -2.50 -5.31
CA ALA A 22 -16.89 -1.53 -4.55
C ALA A 22 -15.40 -1.90 -4.58
N GLU A 23 -14.55 -0.92 -4.82
CA GLU A 23 -13.10 -1.09 -4.76
C GLU A 23 -12.68 -1.58 -3.38
N GLN A 24 -11.83 -2.61 -3.35
CA GLN A 24 -11.31 -3.18 -2.10
C GLN A 24 -9.87 -3.66 -2.27
N HIS A 25 -9.07 -3.44 -1.24
CA HIS A 25 -7.69 -3.91 -1.16
C HIS A 25 -7.41 -4.54 0.20
N ILE A 26 -6.64 -5.63 0.21
CA ILE A 26 -6.13 -6.29 1.40
C ILE A 26 -4.63 -6.10 1.47
N ILE A 27 -4.13 -5.60 2.60
CA ILE A 27 -2.71 -5.54 2.93
C ILE A 27 -2.44 -6.60 3.99
N ARG A 28 -1.61 -7.57 3.63
CA ARG A 28 -1.23 -8.70 4.50
C ARG A 28 0.24 -8.61 4.89
N PHE A 29 0.54 -9.01 6.11
CA PHE A 29 1.90 -9.08 6.63
C PHE A 29 2.36 -10.52 6.85
N GLN A 30 3.62 -10.79 6.52
CA GLN A 30 4.37 -11.97 6.92
C GLN A 30 5.64 -11.51 7.63
N ASN A 31 5.77 -11.85 8.91
CA ASN A 31 6.97 -11.55 9.68
C ASN A 31 7.76 -12.84 9.94
N ASN A 32 8.77 -13.08 9.10
CA ASN A 32 9.63 -14.25 9.18
C ASN A 32 10.92 -13.96 9.97
N CYS A 33 11.06 -12.77 10.55
CA CYS A 33 12.23 -12.38 11.33
C CYS A 33 12.26 -13.02 12.72
N GLY A 34 11.13 -13.56 13.20
CA GLY A 34 10.98 -14.09 14.57
C GLY A 34 10.98 -13.02 15.66
N LYS A 35 10.97 -11.73 15.29
CA LYS A 35 10.96 -10.57 16.18
C LYS A 35 10.33 -9.36 15.47
N GLY A 36 10.09 -8.30 16.23
CA GLY A 36 9.52 -7.06 15.71
C GLY A 36 8.02 -7.15 15.45
N THR A 37 7.39 -6.01 15.21
CA THR A 37 5.95 -5.89 14.95
C THR A 37 5.74 -5.14 13.64
N PRO A 38 5.11 -5.74 12.62
CA PRO A 38 4.74 -5.01 11.41
C PRO A 38 3.91 -3.78 11.77
N GLN A 39 4.13 -2.66 11.12
CA GLN A 39 3.32 -1.45 11.26
C GLN A 39 2.79 -1.07 9.88
N LEU A 40 1.49 -0.87 9.78
CA LEU A 40 0.86 -0.15 8.67
C LEU A 40 0.42 1.22 9.19
N VAL A 41 0.90 2.29 8.57
CA VAL A 41 0.59 3.66 8.99
C VAL A 41 0.03 4.44 7.80
N GLN A 42 -0.99 5.25 8.05
CA GLN A 42 -1.52 6.21 7.08
C GLN A 42 -1.93 7.49 7.81
N GLY A 43 -1.54 8.65 7.29
CA GLY A 43 -1.89 9.93 7.90
C GLY A 43 -1.43 10.08 9.37
N GLY A 44 -0.32 9.43 9.74
CA GLY A 44 0.20 9.42 11.11
C GLY A 44 -0.58 8.55 12.10
N GLN A 45 -1.46 7.66 11.62
CA GLN A 45 -2.18 6.70 12.46
C GLN A 45 -1.74 5.28 12.13
N ILE A 46 -1.50 4.47 13.16
CA ILE A 46 -1.26 3.03 13.01
C ILE A 46 -2.60 2.36 12.70
N LEU A 47 -2.70 1.76 11.52
CA LEU A 47 -3.90 1.05 11.03
C LEU A 47 -3.83 -0.46 11.27
N SER A 48 -2.63 -1.04 11.28
CA SER A 48 -2.41 -2.45 11.58
C SER A 48 -1.07 -2.67 12.24
N THR A 49 -1.01 -3.67 13.13
CA THR A 49 0.20 -4.17 13.78
C THR A 49 0.58 -5.58 13.34
N GLY A 50 0.18 -5.96 12.12
CA GLY A 50 0.49 -7.26 11.50
C GLY A 50 -0.72 -8.14 11.17
N GLN A 51 -1.93 -7.70 11.51
CA GLN A 51 -3.15 -8.35 11.00
C GLN A 51 -3.45 -7.86 9.57
N ASP A 52 -4.21 -8.64 8.82
CA ASP A 52 -4.72 -8.19 7.52
C ASP A 52 -5.50 -6.89 7.69
N TYR A 53 -5.17 -5.90 6.88
CA TYR A 53 -5.89 -4.63 6.80
C TYR A 53 -6.72 -4.61 5.51
N VAL A 54 -8.00 -4.31 5.63
CA VAL A 54 -8.92 -4.21 4.48
C VAL A 54 -9.30 -2.75 4.27
N SER A 55 -8.95 -2.21 3.10
CA SER A 55 -9.42 -0.90 2.63
C SER A 55 -10.65 -1.10 1.76
N ASN A 56 -11.76 -0.43 2.10
CA ASN A 56 -13.00 -0.43 1.28
C ASN A 56 -13.02 0.78 0.33
N GLY A 57 -12.00 0.86 -0.52
CA GLY A 57 -11.76 1.93 -1.48
C GLY A 57 -10.27 2.17 -1.69
N PRO A 58 -9.90 3.21 -2.46
CA PRO A 58 -8.50 3.56 -2.70
C PRO A 58 -7.75 3.78 -1.38
N PHE A 59 -6.54 3.24 -1.31
CA PHE A 59 -5.64 3.39 -0.17
C PHE A 59 -4.38 4.16 -0.60
N SER A 60 -4.31 5.47 -0.35
CA SER A 60 -3.20 6.31 -0.84
C SER A 60 -2.28 6.78 0.28
N GLY A 61 -0.97 6.78 0.00
CA GLY A 61 0.05 7.32 0.91
C GLY A 61 0.23 6.50 2.19
N GLY A 62 -0.01 5.19 2.11
CA GLY A 62 0.29 4.29 3.22
C GLY A 62 1.77 4.00 3.29
N ILE A 63 2.26 3.76 4.50
CA ILE A 63 3.62 3.28 4.73
C ILE A 63 3.61 2.02 5.57
N ALA A 64 4.60 1.17 5.38
CA ALA A 64 4.83 0.03 6.25
C ALA A 64 6.30 -0.19 6.58
N TYR A 65 6.55 -0.73 7.77
CA TYR A 65 7.89 -1.08 8.26
C TYR A 65 7.77 -2.12 9.36
N LEU A 66 8.89 -2.75 9.74
CA LEU A 66 8.94 -3.64 10.90
C LEU A 66 9.50 -2.89 12.10
N GLN A 67 8.66 -2.65 13.11
CA GLN A 67 9.08 -2.01 14.35
C GLN A 67 9.95 -2.97 15.18
N THR A 68 11.24 -2.66 15.30
CA THR A 68 12.24 -3.42 16.05
C THR A 68 12.71 -2.74 17.33
N GLY A 69 12.28 -1.51 17.59
CA GLY A 69 12.59 -0.70 18.76
C GLY A 69 13.10 0.70 18.39
N GLU A 70 13.80 0.82 17.26
CA GLU A 70 14.40 2.07 16.78
C GLU A 70 13.53 2.87 15.79
N CYS A 71 12.52 2.24 15.15
CA CYS A 71 11.73 2.93 14.12
C CYS A 71 10.87 4.03 14.75
N LEU A 72 10.83 5.20 14.12
CA LEU A 72 9.85 6.22 14.45
C LEU A 72 8.55 6.00 13.67
N LEU A 73 7.53 6.82 13.97
CA LEU A 73 6.17 6.60 13.46
C LEU A 73 6.08 6.64 11.94
N ASN A 74 6.91 7.45 11.27
CA ASN A 74 6.95 7.52 9.80
C ASN A 74 7.99 6.55 9.21
N GLY A 75 8.47 5.58 9.99
CA GLY A 75 9.45 4.59 9.59
C GLY A 75 10.87 5.14 9.41
N GLU A 76 11.18 6.29 10.01
CA GLU A 76 12.56 6.76 10.13
C GLU A 76 13.43 5.69 10.83
N GLU A 77 14.70 5.58 10.43
CA GLU A 77 15.66 4.55 10.86
C GLU A 77 15.33 3.11 10.45
N CYS A 78 14.32 2.91 9.59
CA CYS A 78 13.86 1.58 9.17
C CYS A 78 13.65 1.46 7.66
N THR A 79 13.67 0.22 7.16
CA THR A 79 13.34 -0.07 5.76
C THR A 79 11.87 0.25 5.56
N LEU A 80 11.59 1.29 4.78
CA LEU A 80 10.24 1.79 4.54
C LEU A 80 9.66 1.19 3.27
N LEU A 81 8.41 0.75 3.32
CA LEU A 81 7.59 0.55 2.12
C LEU A 81 6.61 1.71 2.00
N GLU A 82 6.51 2.31 0.82
CA GLU A 82 5.51 3.33 0.49
C GLU A 82 4.53 2.73 -0.52
N MET A 83 3.23 2.95 -0.32
CA MET A 83 2.20 2.34 -1.17
C MET A 83 1.00 3.25 -1.44
N THR A 84 0.48 3.10 -2.66
CA THR A 84 -0.84 3.56 -3.07
C THR A 84 -1.54 2.39 -3.76
N LEU A 85 -2.68 1.95 -3.24
CA LEU A 85 -3.50 0.92 -3.85
C LEU A 85 -4.76 1.58 -4.40
N GLY A 86 -5.02 1.36 -5.68
CA GLY A 86 -6.22 1.86 -6.32
C GLY A 86 -6.50 1.19 -7.66
N ASN A 87 -7.77 1.18 -8.04
CA ASN A 87 -8.17 0.76 -9.38
C ASN A 87 -7.71 1.78 -10.42
N PRO A 88 -7.10 1.35 -11.55
CA PRO A 88 -6.65 2.27 -12.59
C PRO A 88 -7.84 3.01 -13.23
N THR A 89 -7.88 4.33 -13.06
CA THR A 89 -8.83 5.19 -13.79
C THR A 89 -8.27 5.69 -15.13
N VAL A 90 -6.96 5.59 -15.30
CA VAL A 90 -6.19 5.94 -16.49
C VAL A 90 -5.00 4.99 -16.62
N PRO A 91 -4.45 4.79 -17.83
CA PRO A 91 -3.20 4.03 -17.98
C PRO A 91 -2.07 4.66 -17.15
N GLY A 92 -1.37 3.84 -16.37
CA GLY A 92 -0.36 4.26 -15.37
C GLY A 92 -0.92 4.79 -14.05
N GLY A 93 -2.25 4.79 -13.86
CA GLY A 93 -2.94 5.35 -12.68
C GLY A 93 -3.45 4.33 -11.67
N GLY A 94 -2.87 3.12 -11.68
CA GLY A 94 -3.27 2.02 -10.78
C GLY A 94 -2.54 2.03 -9.44
N SER A 95 -2.37 0.84 -8.89
CA SER A 95 -1.64 0.63 -7.65
C SER A 95 -0.12 0.76 -7.88
N SER A 96 0.59 1.33 -6.91
CA SER A 96 2.05 1.43 -6.90
C SER A 96 2.59 1.20 -5.50
N THR A 97 3.73 0.52 -5.42
CA THR A 97 4.43 0.27 -4.16
C THR A 97 5.93 0.32 -4.44
N ASP A 98 6.69 0.83 -3.48
CA ASP A 98 8.14 0.88 -3.52
C ASP A 98 8.77 0.71 -2.14
N ILE A 99 10.09 0.48 -2.13
CA ILE A 99 10.91 0.42 -0.94
C ILE A 99 11.79 1.67 -0.92
N SER A 100 11.87 2.37 0.20
CA SER A 100 12.63 3.60 0.34
C SER A 100 13.69 3.47 1.43
N LEU A 101 14.93 3.79 1.06
CA LEU A 101 16.10 3.94 1.92
C LEU A 101 16.69 5.36 1.79
N ILE A 102 15.87 6.33 1.35
CA ILE A 102 16.23 7.74 1.35
C ILE A 102 16.29 8.22 2.80
N PRO A 103 17.41 8.80 3.29
CA PRO A 103 17.48 9.33 4.65
C PRO A 103 16.31 10.26 4.97
N PRO A 104 15.67 10.12 6.15
CA PRO A 104 16.13 9.38 7.34
C PRO A 104 15.75 7.89 7.38
N HIS A 105 15.24 7.31 6.30
CA HIS A 105 14.99 5.86 6.22
C HIS A 105 16.31 5.12 6.00
N ALA A 106 16.46 3.97 6.66
CA ALA A 106 17.71 3.22 6.65
C ALA A 106 17.40 1.73 6.77
N PHE A 107 18.26 0.90 6.19
CA PHE A 107 18.04 -0.54 6.24
C PHE A 107 18.23 -1.06 7.67
N ASN A 108 17.18 -1.65 8.25
CA ASN A 108 17.23 -2.33 9.55
C ASN A 108 16.97 -3.84 9.43
N VAL A 109 15.99 -4.21 8.59
CA VAL A 109 15.64 -5.60 8.25
C VAL A 109 15.38 -5.74 6.76
N GLU A 110 15.52 -6.97 6.25
CA GLU A 110 15.02 -7.32 4.93
C GLU A 110 13.52 -7.09 4.84
N ALA A 111 13.10 -6.42 3.78
CA ALA A 111 11.70 -6.20 3.47
C ALA A 111 11.43 -6.51 2.01
N SER A 112 10.24 -7.04 1.75
CA SER A 112 9.77 -7.43 0.43
C SER A 112 8.28 -7.17 0.33
N PHE A 113 7.80 -6.89 -0.88
CA PHE A 113 6.37 -6.90 -1.17
C PHE A 113 6.08 -7.61 -2.48
N SER A 114 4.85 -8.08 -2.63
CA SER A 114 4.32 -8.62 -3.87
C SER A 114 2.82 -8.36 -3.95
N TYR A 115 2.34 -7.98 -5.13
CA TYR A 115 0.91 -7.99 -5.39
C TYR A 115 0.38 -9.43 -5.46
N PHE A 116 -0.88 -9.61 -5.08
CA PHE A 116 -1.65 -10.84 -5.26
C PHE A 116 -3.12 -10.53 -5.57
N ASP A 117 -3.84 -11.51 -6.11
CA ASP A 117 -5.18 -11.34 -6.70
C ASP A 117 -5.19 -10.26 -7.80
N GLY A 118 -4.06 -10.13 -8.51
CA GLY A 118 -3.79 -9.12 -9.52
C GLY A 118 -2.30 -8.80 -9.58
N CYS A 119 -1.71 -8.82 -10.78
CA CYS A 119 -0.26 -8.71 -10.99
C CYS A 119 0.57 -9.69 -10.11
N ASP A 120 0.06 -10.90 -9.87
CA ASP A 120 0.64 -11.87 -8.94
C ASP A 120 2.15 -12.06 -9.12
N GLY A 121 2.89 -11.94 -8.02
CA GLY A 121 4.35 -12.07 -8.01
C GLY A 121 5.11 -10.80 -8.43
N SER A 122 4.42 -9.78 -8.95
CA SER A 122 5.02 -8.48 -9.23
C SER A 122 5.31 -7.78 -7.90
N GLY A 123 6.55 -7.42 -7.67
CA GLY A 123 7.00 -6.91 -6.40
C GLY A 123 8.48 -6.59 -6.38
N ALA A 124 8.98 -6.23 -5.21
CA ALA A 124 10.39 -5.95 -5.00
C ALA A 124 10.86 -6.50 -3.65
N THR A 125 12.14 -6.83 -3.56
CA THR A 125 12.78 -7.33 -2.36
C THR A 125 14.06 -6.55 -2.11
N CYS A 126 14.23 -6.06 -0.89
CA CYS A 126 15.42 -5.38 -0.42
C CYS A 126 16.00 -6.15 0.78
N SER A 127 17.08 -6.90 0.54
CA SER A 127 17.73 -7.75 1.55
C SER A 127 19.04 -7.17 2.12
N SER A 128 19.41 -5.96 1.71
CA SER A 128 20.60 -5.26 2.21
C SER A 128 20.46 -3.75 2.10
N SER A 129 21.34 -3.01 2.77
CA SER A 129 21.40 -1.55 2.75
C SER A 129 21.78 -0.94 1.39
N THR A 130 22.11 -1.76 0.39
CA THR A 130 22.48 -1.33 -0.96
C THR A 130 21.67 -2.07 -2.03
N CYS A 131 20.47 -2.55 -1.67
CA CYS A 131 19.61 -3.30 -2.58
C CYS A 131 19.23 -2.43 -3.80
N PRO A 132 19.36 -2.92 -5.04
CA PRO A 132 19.12 -2.10 -6.24
C PRO A 132 17.64 -1.77 -6.49
N THR A 133 16.75 -2.31 -5.66
CA THR A 133 15.29 -2.26 -5.75
C THR A 133 14.66 -1.22 -4.81
N ALA A 134 15.48 -0.46 -4.08
CA ALA A 134 15.01 0.62 -3.21
C ALA A 134 15.37 1.99 -3.78
N PHE A 135 14.58 2.99 -3.42
CA PHE A 135 14.91 4.40 -3.61
C PHE A 135 16.05 4.79 -2.66
N PHE A 136 17.14 5.34 -3.20
CA PHE A 136 18.18 6.03 -2.43
C PHE A 136 18.19 7.54 -2.69
N GLN A 137 17.54 7.95 -3.78
CA GLN A 137 17.35 9.33 -4.19
C GLN A 137 15.92 9.51 -4.70
N SER A 138 15.34 10.71 -4.53
CA SER A 138 13.94 10.98 -4.92
C SER A 138 13.63 10.83 -6.41
N ASN A 139 14.63 10.61 -7.26
CA ASN A 139 14.48 10.40 -8.69
C ASN A 139 14.70 8.95 -9.14
N ASP A 140 14.83 7.99 -8.22
CA ASP A 140 14.97 6.56 -8.52
C ASP A 140 13.65 5.90 -8.97
N ASN A 141 12.87 6.60 -9.79
CA ASN A 141 11.50 6.22 -10.17
C ASN A 141 11.40 4.85 -10.88
N GLN A 142 12.52 4.30 -11.34
CA GLN A 142 12.60 2.97 -11.95
C GLN A 142 12.40 1.80 -10.97
N VAL A 143 12.50 2.03 -9.66
CA VAL A 143 12.37 0.95 -8.65
C VAL A 143 10.95 0.82 -8.09
N GLN A 144 10.04 1.71 -8.48
CA GLN A 144 8.63 1.60 -8.15
C GLN A 144 7.93 0.53 -9.00
N VAL A 145 7.16 -0.34 -8.34
CA VAL A 145 6.43 -1.41 -9.00
C VAL A 145 4.95 -1.05 -9.10
N GLN A 146 4.48 -0.89 -10.34
CA GLN A 146 3.08 -0.56 -10.64
C GLN A 146 2.27 -1.82 -10.95
N CYS A 147 0.97 -1.76 -10.65
CA CYS A 147 -0.03 -2.73 -11.06
C CYS A 147 -1.32 -2.01 -11.48
N GLU A 148 -1.75 -2.25 -12.72
CA GLU A 148 -2.96 -1.66 -13.32
C GLU A 148 -4.10 -2.70 -13.38
N THR A 149 -4.25 -3.52 -12.33
CA THR A 149 -5.40 -4.43 -12.19
C THR A 149 -6.32 -3.92 -11.09
N ASP A 150 -7.63 -4.07 -11.28
CA ASP A 150 -8.60 -3.71 -10.24
C ASP A 150 -8.46 -4.61 -9.01
N ASN A 151 -8.67 -4.04 -7.83
CA ASN A 151 -8.77 -4.72 -6.54
C ASN A 151 -7.56 -5.59 -6.20
N VAL A 152 -6.36 -5.15 -6.60
CA VAL A 152 -5.13 -5.87 -6.24
C VAL A 152 -4.88 -5.80 -4.74
N ASN A 153 -4.37 -6.90 -4.21
CA ASN A 153 -3.97 -6.99 -2.82
C ASN A 153 -2.44 -6.93 -2.72
N LEU A 154 -1.93 -6.63 -1.51
CA LEU A 154 -0.51 -6.45 -1.27
C LEU A 154 -0.05 -7.37 -0.13
N LEU A 155 0.89 -8.25 -0.42
CA LEU A 155 1.61 -9.02 0.60
C LEU A 155 2.92 -8.30 0.91
N ILE A 156 3.13 -7.96 2.17
CA ILE A 156 4.38 -7.42 2.69
C ILE A 156 5.05 -8.48 3.56
N SER A 157 6.30 -8.77 3.29
CA SER A 157 7.08 -9.79 3.99
C SER A 157 8.36 -9.20 4.57
N PHE A 158 8.67 -9.54 5.82
CA PHE A 158 9.92 -9.18 6.47
C PHE A 158 10.77 -10.43 6.71
N CYS A 159 12.07 -10.33 6.43
CA CYS A 159 13.02 -11.45 6.45
C CYS A 159 12.64 -12.64 5.56
N SER A 160 11.93 -12.37 4.47
CA SER A 160 11.67 -13.32 3.39
C SER A 160 11.17 -12.60 2.13
N ASP A 161 11.19 -13.32 1.02
CA ASP A 161 10.82 -12.84 -0.30
C ASP A 161 9.32 -13.06 -0.58
N ALA A 162 8.54 -11.98 -0.58
CA ALA A 162 7.10 -12.01 -0.79
C ALA A 162 6.72 -12.52 -2.19
N THR A 163 7.56 -12.26 -3.20
CA THR A 163 7.28 -12.68 -4.59
C THR A 163 7.20 -14.19 -4.72
N LYS A 164 8.03 -14.91 -3.96
CA LYS A 164 8.03 -16.39 -3.91
C LYS A 164 6.81 -16.94 -3.17
N ALA A 165 6.34 -16.24 -2.15
CA ALA A 165 5.17 -16.67 -1.36
C ALA A 165 3.88 -16.62 -2.20
N VAL A 166 3.69 -15.56 -3.00
CA VAL A 166 2.50 -15.42 -3.86
C VAL A 166 2.49 -16.47 -4.98
N VAL A 167 3.61 -16.66 -5.68
CA VAL A 167 3.70 -17.62 -6.81
C VAL A 167 3.49 -19.07 -6.35
N SER A 168 3.98 -19.41 -5.16
CA SER A 168 3.77 -20.76 -4.59
C SER A 168 2.29 -21.00 -4.25
N SER A 169 1.58 -19.95 -3.85
CA SER A 169 0.16 -20.03 -3.50
C SER A 169 -0.73 -20.13 -4.74
N SER A 170 -0.45 -19.37 -5.79
CA SER A 170 -1.22 -19.40 -7.05
C SER A 170 -1.10 -20.73 -7.81
N SER A 171 0.06 -21.39 -7.72
CA SER A 171 0.31 -22.70 -8.33
C SER A 171 -0.52 -23.84 -7.74
N SER A 172 -1.15 -23.63 -6.58
CA SER A 172 -1.96 -24.63 -5.89
C SER A 172 -3.47 -24.52 -6.13
N LYS A 173 -3.93 -23.55 -6.94
CA LYS A 173 -5.35 -23.46 -7.31
C LYS A 173 -5.68 -24.69 -8.18
N PRO A 174 -6.49 -25.65 -7.70
CA PRO A 174 -6.79 -26.85 -8.46
C PRO A 174 -7.45 -26.42 -9.77
N ALA A 175 -6.83 -26.81 -10.89
CA ALA A 175 -7.41 -26.62 -12.21
C ALA A 175 -8.86 -27.09 -12.14
N SER A 176 -9.79 -26.15 -12.27
CA SER A 176 -11.22 -26.45 -12.33
C SER A 176 -11.40 -27.36 -13.53
N THR A 177 -11.43 -28.66 -13.27
CA THR A 177 -11.66 -29.67 -14.28
C THR A 177 -13.11 -29.50 -14.66
N THR A 178 -13.35 -28.77 -15.75
CA THR A 178 -14.63 -28.77 -16.45
C THR A 178 -14.87 -30.21 -16.92
N ALA A 179 -15.39 -31.03 -16.03
CA ALA A 179 -15.87 -32.35 -16.35
C ALA A 179 -17.14 -32.16 -17.18
N SER A 180 -16.99 -32.25 -18.50
CA SER A 180 -18.10 -32.54 -19.40
C SER A 180 -18.77 -33.82 -18.92
N GLN A 181 -19.91 -33.67 -18.23
CA GLN A 181 -20.79 -34.76 -17.85
C GLN A 181 -21.34 -35.40 -19.13
N SER A 182 -20.74 -36.51 -19.54
CA SER A 182 -21.39 -37.47 -20.43
C SER A 182 -22.09 -38.51 -19.56
N SER A 183 -23.41 -38.48 -19.61
CA SER A 183 -24.32 -39.35 -18.90
C SER A 183 -24.14 -40.82 -19.28
N SER A 184 -23.86 -41.69 -18.31
CA SER A 184 -24.30 -43.08 -18.38
C SER A 184 -24.78 -43.55 -17.01
N ILE A 185 -26.02 -44.03 -17.02
CA ILE A 185 -26.80 -44.51 -15.89
C ILE A 185 -26.34 -45.94 -15.60
N ALA A 186 -25.90 -46.22 -14.37
CA ALA A 186 -25.84 -47.58 -13.86
C ALA A 186 -26.28 -47.58 -12.38
N ALA A 187 -27.47 -48.13 -12.17
CA ALA A 187 -28.06 -48.40 -10.88
C ALA A 187 -27.33 -49.56 -10.18
N SER A 188 -27.11 -49.45 -8.86
CA SER A 188 -26.90 -50.60 -7.99
C SER A 188 -27.21 -50.21 -6.54
N SER A 189 -27.88 -51.12 -5.87
CA SER A 189 -28.73 -50.97 -4.69
C SER A 189 -28.04 -51.30 -3.35
N HIS A 190 -28.39 -50.51 -2.32
CA HIS A 190 -28.75 -50.89 -0.94
C HIS A 190 -27.90 -51.90 -0.14
N SER A 191 -27.41 -51.47 1.03
CA SER A 191 -27.66 -52.04 2.39
C SER A 191 -26.64 -51.42 3.37
N ALA A 192 -27.01 -50.55 4.32
CA ALA A 192 -27.70 -50.76 5.61
C ALA A 192 -26.76 -51.01 6.82
N SER A 193 -27.07 -50.32 7.92
CA SER A 193 -26.58 -50.49 9.32
C SER A 193 -25.15 -50.02 9.63
N SER A 194 -24.82 -49.36 10.74
CA SER A 194 -25.47 -49.33 12.07
C SER A 194 -24.93 -48.18 12.94
N THR A 195 -25.85 -47.55 13.69
CA THR A 195 -25.74 -46.97 15.05
C THR A 195 -24.38 -46.70 15.70
N ALA A 196 -24.19 -45.46 16.20
CA ALA A 196 -23.79 -45.22 17.60
C ALA A 196 -24.10 -43.76 18.00
N ALA A 197 -24.92 -43.62 19.03
CA ALA A 197 -25.24 -42.38 19.71
C ALA A 197 -24.08 -41.94 20.62
N VAL A 198 -23.79 -40.64 20.67
CA VAL A 198 -23.16 -40.03 21.85
C VAL A 198 -23.88 -38.72 22.16
N GLN A 199 -24.60 -38.74 23.28
CA GLN A 199 -25.08 -37.57 23.98
C GLN A 199 -23.90 -36.68 24.39
N SER A 200 -24.02 -35.37 24.18
CA SER A 200 -23.32 -34.42 25.04
C SER A 200 -24.19 -33.20 25.30
N SER A 201 -24.33 -33.03 26.60
CA SER A 201 -25.13 -32.13 27.39
C SER A 201 -24.71 -30.65 27.27
N SER A 202 -25.72 -29.81 27.10
CA SER A 202 -25.94 -28.52 27.78
C SER A 202 -24.74 -27.66 28.18
N SER A 203 -24.71 -26.42 27.68
CA SER A 203 -24.75 -25.22 28.53
C SER A 203 -25.16 -24.01 27.69
N ALA A 204 -26.36 -23.53 27.96
CA ALA A 204 -26.84 -22.23 27.51
C ALA A 204 -26.11 -21.14 28.30
N VAL A 205 -25.49 -20.18 27.62
CA VAL A 205 -25.05 -18.92 28.22
C VAL A 205 -25.78 -17.80 27.47
N SER A 206 -26.84 -17.33 28.11
CA SER A 206 -27.48 -16.06 27.82
C SER A 206 -26.59 -14.93 28.32
N GLN A 207 -26.11 -14.05 27.43
CA GLN A 207 -25.67 -12.72 27.83
C GLN A 207 -26.11 -11.67 26.80
N SER A 208 -27.16 -10.95 27.19
CA SER A 208 -27.17 -9.49 27.30
C SER A 208 -26.86 -8.67 26.04
N ALA A 209 -27.89 -8.48 25.22
CA ALA A 209 -27.98 -7.31 24.36
C ALA A 209 -28.05 -6.04 25.23
N SER A 210 -27.04 -5.17 25.11
CA SER A 210 -27.07 -3.82 25.66
C SER A 210 -27.23 -2.82 24.53
N SER A 211 -28.41 -2.22 24.50
CA SER A 211 -28.83 -1.12 23.64
C SER A 211 -28.15 0.18 24.11
N ALA A 212 -27.38 0.83 23.25
CA ALA A 212 -27.01 2.24 23.39
C ALA A 212 -27.25 2.88 22.02
N SER A 213 -28.43 3.45 21.80
CA SER A 213 -28.77 4.85 22.08
C SER A 213 -27.95 5.82 21.24
N ALA A 214 -28.66 6.37 20.26
CA ALA A 214 -28.28 7.44 19.36
C ALA A 214 -27.70 8.67 20.08
N SER A 215 -26.76 9.33 19.41
CA SER A 215 -26.56 10.77 19.49
C SER A 215 -25.93 11.25 18.19
N ALA A 216 -26.76 11.82 17.33
CA ALA A 216 -26.33 12.62 16.19
C ALA A 216 -25.75 13.95 16.67
N PRO A 217 -24.68 14.46 16.06
CA PRO A 217 -24.40 15.89 16.06
C PRO A 217 -24.70 16.53 14.71
N SER A 218 -25.33 17.69 14.84
CA SER A 218 -25.90 18.58 13.84
C SER A 218 -24.96 19.03 12.73
N LEU A 219 -25.55 19.15 11.55
CA LEU A 219 -25.06 19.91 10.40
C LEU A 219 -24.80 21.36 10.81
N VAL A 220 -23.54 21.78 10.78
CA VAL A 220 -23.17 23.20 10.73
C VAL A 220 -22.75 23.51 9.30
N VAL A 221 -23.69 24.08 8.56
CA VAL A 221 -23.45 24.76 7.29
C VAL A 221 -22.77 26.10 7.61
N ASN A 222 -21.55 26.29 7.14
CA ASN A 222 -20.93 27.62 7.10
C ASN A 222 -20.58 28.00 5.65
N PRO A 223 -20.94 29.21 5.20
CA PRO A 223 -20.83 29.62 3.80
C PRO A 223 -19.41 29.99 3.40
N ALA A 224 -19.09 29.72 2.12
CA ALA A 224 -17.87 30.09 1.44
C ALA A 224 -17.73 31.63 1.26
N PRO A 225 -16.52 32.19 1.39
CA PRO A 225 -16.15 33.42 0.74
C PRO A 225 -15.06 33.21 -0.33
N THR A 226 -15.47 33.44 -1.58
CA THR A 226 -14.78 34.13 -2.70
C THR A 226 -13.25 34.07 -2.88
N PRO A 227 -12.75 33.73 -4.09
CA PRO A 227 -11.34 33.84 -4.44
C PRO A 227 -10.95 35.29 -4.75
N SER A 228 -9.89 35.77 -4.10
CA SER A 228 -9.19 37.01 -4.48
C SER A 228 -7.99 36.67 -5.36
N SER A 229 -8.01 37.28 -6.53
CA SER A 229 -7.00 37.26 -7.59
C SER A 229 -5.75 38.03 -7.17
N THR A 230 -4.58 37.40 -7.29
CA THR A 230 -3.29 38.11 -7.31
C THR A 230 -2.45 37.66 -8.50
N THR A 231 -2.49 38.54 -9.49
CA THR A 231 -1.53 38.93 -10.52
C THR A 231 -0.19 38.19 -10.54
N ALA A 232 0.06 37.51 -11.66
CA ALA A 232 1.38 37.05 -12.09
C ALA A 232 2.26 38.25 -12.47
N VAL A 233 3.53 38.22 -12.04
CA VAL A 233 4.59 39.09 -12.56
C VAL A 233 5.57 38.20 -13.30
N SER A 234 5.64 38.41 -14.62
CA SER A 234 6.64 37.83 -15.51
C SER A 234 7.97 38.54 -15.31
N GLU A 235 9.04 37.79 -14.99
CA GLU A 235 10.40 38.25 -15.26
C GLU A 235 11.14 37.22 -16.10
N SER A 236 11.32 37.61 -17.35
CA SER A 236 12.18 37.04 -18.35
C SER A 236 13.63 37.44 -18.09
N PHE A 237 14.53 36.46 -17.94
CA PHE A 237 15.96 36.71 -18.12
C PHE A 237 16.55 35.74 -19.15
N THR A 238 16.83 36.33 -20.30
CA THR A 238 17.66 35.84 -21.39
C THR A 238 19.14 36.04 -21.01
N ALA A 239 19.99 35.02 -21.17
CA ALA A 239 21.30 35.08 -21.84
C ALA A 239 22.15 33.83 -21.59
N SER A 240 22.51 33.17 -22.69
CA SER A 240 23.65 32.25 -22.88
C SER A 240 24.99 33.03 -22.87
N PRO A 241 26.14 32.47 -23.31
CA PRO A 241 26.82 31.22 -22.98
C PRO A 241 28.26 31.50 -22.49
N SER A 242 28.99 30.49 -21.97
CA SER A 242 30.45 30.54 -21.93
C SER A 242 31.07 29.15 -22.06
N THR A 243 31.91 29.08 -23.08
CA THR A 243 32.81 28.05 -23.58
C THR A 243 33.89 27.60 -22.60
N SER A 244 34.25 26.31 -22.73
CA SER A 244 35.60 25.74 -22.79
C SER A 244 36.61 26.06 -21.67
N SER A 245 37.16 25.01 -21.05
CA SER A 245 38.54 24.53 -21.35
C SER A 245 38.97 23.40 -20.42
N ALA A 246 39.61 22.40 -21.02
CA ALA A 246 40.36 21.34 -20.36
C ALA A 246 41.66 21.87 -19.73
N SER A 247 42.18 21.18 -18.71
CA SER A 247 43.54 20.60 -18.67
C SER A 247 43.88 20.04 -17.28
N THR A 248 44.39 18.79 -17.30
CA THR A 248 45.55 18.19 -16.58
C THR A 248 46.20 19.02 -15.44
N VAL A 249 46.79 18.48 -14.36
CA VAL A 249 47.88 17.48 -14.23
C VAL A 249 47.95 17.02 -12.76
N ALA A 250 48.56 15.87 -12.57
CA ALA A 250 48.82 15.07 -11.37
C ALA A 250 49.55 15.73 -10.16
N ASN A 251 49.45 14.95 -9.07
CA ASN A 251 50.56 14.46 -8.23
C ASN A 251 50.81 15.11 -6.85
N SER A 252 50.95 14.19 -5.86
CA SER A 252 51.83 14.23 -4.68
C SER A 252 51.18 14.36 -3.30
N SER A 253 50.99 13.21 -2.64
CA SER A 253 51.22 13.01 -1.19
C SER A 253 52.70 13.23 -0.82
N PRO A 254 53.16 13.13 0.45
CA PRO A 254 52.51 13.30 1.76
C PRO A 254 53.29 14.28 2.67
N SER A 255 52.71 14.72 3.80
CA SER A 255 53.48 14.86 5.07
C SER A 255 52.58 15.29 6.25
N VAL A 256 52.69 14.51 7.32
CA VAL A 256 52.24 14.82 8.69
C VAL A 256 53.47 15.31 9.46
N PRO A 257 53.37 16.37 10.29
CA PRO A 257 53.46 16.13 11.74
C PRO A 257 52.60 17.06 12.63
N SER A 258 51.93 16.44 13.60
CA SER A 258 51.99 16.72 15.05
C SER A 258 52.05 18.19 15.55
N ARG A 259 50.96 18.68 16.19
CA ARG A 259 50.90 18.99 17.65
C ARG A 259 49.67 19.81 18.04
N LYS A 260 48.98 19.28 19.06
CA LYS A 260 48.38 19.89 20.26
C LYS A 260 47.77 21.31 20.23
N THR A 261 46.61 21.34 20.91
CA THR A 261 45.97 22.43 21.67
C THR A 261 45.23 23.52 20.89
N CYS A 262 43.89 23.47 20.96
CA CYS A 262 43.08 24.51 21.59
C CYS A 262 41.72 23.96 22.02
N HIS A 263 41.49 23.99 23.33
CA HIS A 263 40.17 23.97 23.97
C HIS A 263 39.41 25.27 23.64
N ASN A 264 38.09 25.22 23.83
CA ASN A 264 37.11 26.31 23.84
C ASN A 264 36.56 26.77 22.48
N ASN A 265 35.56 26.03 21.98
CA ASN A 265 34.41 26.63 21.28
C ASN A 265 33.18 25.69 21.26
N ALA A 266 32.87 25.08 22.41
CA ALA A 266 31.67 24.29 22.60
C ALA A 266 30.64 25.09 23.42
N ARG A 267 29.83 25.92 22.73
CA ARG A 267 28.51 26.44 23.18
C ARG A 267 28.09 27.58 22.25
N ARG A 268 27.54 27.28 21.06
CA ARG A 268 26.62 28.19 20.31
C ARG A 268 26.13 27.64 18.96
N ARG A 269 25.90 26.32 18.80
CA ARG A 269 25.17 25.79 17.63
C ARG A 269 24.40 24.53 18.01
N ALA A 270 23.24 24.70 18.65
CA ALA A 270 22.23 23.65 18.80
C ALA A 270 20.86 24.31 18.87
N ALA A 271 20.49 24.94 17.75
CA ALA A 271 19.11 25.27 17.41
C ALA A 271 19.01 25.05 15.90
N SER A 272 19.30 23.82 15.46
CA SER A 272 18.84 23.36 14.16
C SER A 272 17.34 23.10 14.32
N THR A 273 16.52 24.03 13.86
CA THR A 273 15.14 23.75 13.46
C THR A 273 15.16 22.48 12.62
N ALA A 274 14.63 21.40 13.19
CA ALA A 274 14.35 20.20 12.42
C ALA A 274 13.47 20.62 11.23
N PRO A 275 13.81 20.21 10.00
CA PRO A 275 12.97 20.50 8.85
C PRO A 275 11.58 19.91 9.11
N ASP A 276 10.55 20.71 8.88
CA ASP A 276 9.15 20.32 9.05
C ASP A 276 8.87 19.07 8.20
N SER A 277 8.77 17.91 8.84
CA SER A 277 8.55 16.60 8.20
C SER A 277 7.29 16.59 7.34
N ARG A 278 6.33 17.46 7.65
CA ARG A 278 5.14 17.70 6.85
C ARG A 278 5.46 18.29 5.48
N ALA A 279 6.44 19.18 5.39
CA ALA A 279 6.84 19.79 4.12
C ALA A 279 7.55 18.78 3.19
N ILE A 280 8.31 17.85 3.77
CA ILE A 280 8.97 16.76 3.01
C ILE A 280 7.91 15.78 2.49
N TYR A 281 6.96 15.38 3.33
CA TYR A 281 5.86 14.50 2.94
C TYR A 281 4.96 15.13 1.87
N GLU A 282 4.62 16.42 2.02
CA GLU A 282 3.89 17.15 0.98
C GLU A 282 4.70 17.29 -0.31
N SER A 283 6.03 17.42 -0.24
CA SER A 283 6.89 17.47 -1.42
C SER A 283 6.86 16.14 -2.19
N HIS A 284 6.97 15.00 -1.51
CA HIS A 284 6.85 13.68 -2.15
C HIS A 284 5.47 13.47 -2.75
N ARG A 285 4.39 13.80 -2.00
CA ARG A 285 3.02 13.70 -2.53
C ARG A 285 2.82 14.57 -3.77
N ARG A 286 3.38 15.79 -3.80
CA ARG A 286 3.35 16.67 -4.98
C ARG A 286 4.20 16.10 -6.13
N HIS A 287 5.28 15.39 -5.85
CA HIS A 287 6.09 14.74 -6.87
C HIS A 287 5.30 13.62 -7.57
N HIS A 288 4.65 12.73 -6.80
CA HIS A 288 3.79 11.69 -7.37
C HIS A 288 2.62 12.26 -8.17
N ALA A 289 1.95 13.32 -7.67
CA ALA A 289 0.91 14.01 -8.42
C ALA A 289 1.44 14.59 -9.74
N ARG A 290 2.62 15.23 -9.74
CA ARG A 290 3.24 15.77 -10.95
C ARG A 290 3.67 14.70 -11.94
N LEU A 291 4.10 13.53 -11.48
CA LEU A 291 4.41 12.41 -12.38
C LEU A 291 3.14 11.94 -13.09
N ALA A 292 2.02 11.79 -12.37
CA ALA A 292 0.74 11.46 -12.97
C ALA A 292 0.31 12.51 -14.02
N ASP A 293 0.43 13.81 -13.70
CA ASP A 293 0.08 14.90 -14.62
C ASP A 293 1.00 14.96 -15.86
N ASN A 294 2.30 14.74 -15.69
CA ASN A 294 3.26 14.74 -16.82
C ASN A 294 3.03 13.56 -17.78
N HIS A 295 2.58 12.41 -17.27
CA HIS A 295 2.17 11.28 -18.10
C HIS A 295 0.89 11.58 -18.87
N ALA A 296 -0.07 12.28 -18.27
CA ALA A 296 -1.28 12.72 -18.96
C ALA A 296 -0.98 13.76 -20.07
N ALA A 297 -0.13 14.74 -19.80
CA ALA A 297 0.20 15.81 -20.75
C ALA A 297 0.95 15.32 -22.00
N ARG A 298 1.81 14.29 -21.88
CA ARG A 298 2.54 13.71 -23.03
C ARG A 298 1.65 12.94 -24.01
N ARG A 299 0.41 12.59 -23.63
CA ARG A 299 -0.52 11.85 -24.50
C ARG A 299 -1.47 12.75 -25.30
N GLY A 300 -1.50 14.05 -25.05
CA GLY A 300 -2.30 15.01 -25.83
C GLY A 300 -1.66 15.48 -27.13
N SER A 301 -0.48 14.98 -27.48
CA SER A 301 0.32 15.45 -28.64
C SER A 301 0.48 14.41 -29.76
N PHE A 302 -0.39 13.38 -29.81
CA PHE A 302 -0.44 12.41 -30.91
C PHE A 302 -1.85 12.32 -31.50
#